data_AF-A0A2M7Q8I5-F1
#
_entry.id   AF-A0A2M7Q8I5-F1
#
_cell.length_a   1.000
_cell.length_b   1.000
_cell.length_c   1.000
_cell.angle_alpha   90.00
_cell.angle_beta   90.00
_cell.angle_gamma   90.00
#
_symmetry.space_group_name_H-M   'P 1'
#
loop_
_entity.id
_entity.type
_entity.pdbx_description
1 polymer ?
#
loop_
_entity_poly.entity_id
_entity_poly.type
_entity_poly.pdbx_seq_one_letter_code
_entity_poly.pdbx_strand_id
1 'polypeptide(L)' 'MILIMYYVYLLQSLRNGSLYIGCASDLKKRILEHNQNKSYHTKKYTPWKIVYFEGYIS' A
#
# COMPACT_ATOMS: atom_id res chain seq x y z
N MET A 1 -5.46 18.27 -20.25
CA MET A 1 -4.57 18.22 -19.08
C MET A 1 -4.85 16.92 -18.36
N ILE A 2 -3.89 15.99 -18.29
CA ILE A 2 -4.07 14.73 -17.55
C ILE A 2 -3.60 15.02 -16.12
N LEU A 3 -4.48 14.85 -15.14
CA LEU A 3 -4.12 14.92 -13.73
C LEU A 3 -3.53 13.57 -13.32
N ILE A 4 -2.30 13.56 -12.82
CA ILE A 4 -1.70 12.36 -12.23
C ILE A 4 -2.00 12.40 -10.73
N MET A 5 -2.48 11.30 -10.18
CA MET A 5 -2.73 11.20 -8.74
C MET A 5 -1.71 10.25 -8.12
N TYR A 6 -1.10 10.67 -7.01
CA TYR A 6 -0.30 9.79 -6.16
C TYR A 6 -0.99 9.60 -4.82
N TYR A 7 -0.86 8.42 -4.26
CA TYR A 7 -1.44 8.08 -2.97
C TYR A 7 -0.33 7.78 -1.99
N VAL A 8 -0.38 8.41 -0.82
CA VAL A 8 0.32 7.94 0.38
C VAL A 8 -0.65 7.06 1.15
N TYR A 9 -0.20 5.90 1.62
CA TYR A 9 -1.07 4.92 2.26
C TYR A 9 -0.42 4.25 3.46
N LEU A 10 -1.27 3.77 4.37
CA LEU A 10 -0.91 2.98 5.54
C LEU A 10 -1.57 1.60 5.45
N LEU A 11 -0.76 0.56 5.52
CA LEU A 11 -1.19 -0.83 5.65
C LEU A 11 -0.94 -1.31 7.07
N GLN A 12 -1.84 -2.14 7.58
CA GLN A 12 -1.68 -2.89 8.81
C GLN A 12 -1.62 -4.38 8.49
N SER A 13 -0.61 -5.06 9.00
CA SER A 13 -0.50 -6.50 8.96
C SER A 13 -1.56 -7.13 9.85
N LEU A 14 -2.39 -7.99 9.28
CA LEU A 14 -3.34 -8.80 10.04
C LEU A 14 -2.64 -9.92 10.84
N ARG A 15 -1.38 -10.22 10.52
CA ARG A 15 -0.59 -11.25 11.21
C ARG A 15 -0.12 -10.77 12.59
N ASN A 16 0.37 -9.53 12.68
CA ASN A 16 1.02 -9.06 13.92
C ASN A 16 0.80 -7.56 14.21
N GLY A 17 -0.12 -6.90 13.49
CA GLY A 17 -0.41 -5.48 13.67
C GLY A 17 0.67 -4.51 13.15
N SER A 18 1.75 -5.01 12.54
CA SER A 18 2.81 -4.15 11.99
C SER A 18 2.26 -3.16 10.98
N LEU A 19 2.77 -1.93 11.02
CA LEU A 19 2.38 -0.87 10.10
C LEU A 19 3.39 -0.73 8.96
N TYR A 20 2.90 -0.37 7.79
CA TYR A 20 3.72 -0.05 6.62
C TYR A 20 3.16 1.20 5.92
N ILE A 21 4.03 2.19 5.71
CA ILE A 21 3.71 3.41 4.94
C ILE A 21 4.37 3.29 3.58
N GLY A 22 3.64 3.63 2.52
CA GLY A 22 4.18 3.67 1.17
C GLY A 22 3.48 4.71 0.30
N CYS A 23 3.97 4.86 -0.93
CA CYS A 23 3.33 5.66 -1.95
C CYS A 23 3.20 4.90 -3.28
N ALA A 24 2.16 5.21 -4.05
CA ALA A 24 1.94 4.64 -5.39
C ALA A 24 0.98 5.51 -6.21
N SER A 25 1.13 5.51 -7.54
CA SER A 25 0.15 6.09 -8.46
C SER A 25 -1.08 5.21 -8.69
N ASP A 26 -0.93 3.89 -8.50
CA ASP A 26 -2.03 2.91 -8.49
C ASP A 26 -2.05 2.18 -7.14
N LEU A 27 -2.81 2.74 -6.21
CA LEU A 27 -2.96 2.22 -4.85
C LEU A 27 -3.52 0.79 -4.84
N LYS A 28 -4.52 0.49 -5.68
CA LYS A 28 -5.20 -0.80 -5.70
C LYS A 28 -4.26 -1.92 -6.16
N LYS A 29 -3.55 -1.69 -7.27
CA LYS A 29 -2.54 -2.62 -7.76
C LYS A 29 -1.45 -2.83 -6.71
N ARG A 30 -0.99 -1.76 -6.06
CA ARG A 30 0.08 -1.85 -5.07
C ARG A 30 -0.30 -2.68 -3.85
N ILE A 31 -1.52 -2.52 -3.32
CA ILE A 31 -2.03 -3.33 -2.21
C ILE A 31 -2.11 -4.82 -2.61
N LEU A 32 -2.57 -5.10 -3.84
CA LEU A 32 -2.61 -6.46 -4.36
C LEU A 32 -1.21 -7.08 -4.42
N GLU A 33 -0.20 -6.35 -4.89
CA GLU A 33 1.19 -6.82 -4.94
C GLU A 33 1.75 -7.15 -3.54
N HIS A 34 1.48 -6.32 -2.53
CA HIS A 34 1.86 -6.60 -1.15
C HIS A 34 1.25 -7.92 -0.67
N ASN A 35 -0.03 -8.15 -0.96
CA ASN A 35 -0.76 -9.37 -0.59
C ASN A 35 -0.39 -10.60 -1.43
N GLN A 36 0.19 -10.40 -2.62
CA GLN A 36 0.76 -11.46 -3.46
C GLN A 36 2.25 -11.75 -3.16
N ASN A 37 2.78 -11.26 -2.03
CA ASN A 37 4.18 -11.45 -1.62
C ASN A 37 5.23 -10.90 -2.60
N LYS A 38 4.85 -9.96 -3.49
CA LYS A 38 5.75 -9.39 -4.51
C LYS A 38 6.75 -8.38 -3.96
N SER A 39 6.57 -7.90 -2.72
CA SER A 39 7.57 -7.07 -2.04
C SER A 39 8.39 -7.88 -1.05
N TYR A 40 9.69 -8.00 -1.31
CA TYR A 40 10.63 -8.78 -0.50
C TYR A 40 10.61 -8.40 0.99
N HIS A 41 10.55 -7.10 1.31
CA HIS A 41 10.54 -6.63 2.70
C HIS A 41 9.20 -6.84 3.41
N THR A 42 8.07 -6.75 2.69
CA THR A 42 6.73 -6.76 3.29
C THR A 42 6.07 -8.14 3.27
N LYS A 43 6.55 -9.09 2.45
CA LYS A 43 5.96 -10.45 2.33
C LYS A 43 5.99 -11.27 3.61
N LYS A 44 6.87 -10.94 4.58
CA LYS A 44 6.91 -11.63 5.87
C LYS A 44 5.74 -11.26 6.81
N TYR A 45 5.03 -10.18 6.50
CA TYR A 45 3.96 -9.62 7.31
C TYR A 45 2.58 -9.69 6.63
N THR A 46 2.44 -10.40 5.50
CA THR A 46 1.13 -10.67 4.90
C THR A 46 0.25 -11.53 5.83
N PRO A 47 -1.09 -11.39 5.76
CA PRO A 47 -1.84 -10.50 4.87
C PRO A 47 -1.92 -9.06 5.39
N TRP A 48 -2.00 -8.11 4.46
CA TRP A 48 -2.09 -6.67 4.69
C TRP A 48 -3.50 -6.15 4.45
N LYS A 49 -3.97 -5.30 5.36
CA LYS A 49 -5.21 -4.53 5.23
C LYS A 49 -4.86 -3.05 5.12
N ILE A 50 -5.53 -2.33 4.22
CA ILE A 50 -5.44 -0.86 4.19
C ILE A 50 -6.25 -0.24 5.34
N VAL A 51 -5.63 0.70 6.04
CA VAL A 51 -6.26 1.41 7.17
C VAL A 51 -6.34 2.92 6.97
N TYR A 52 -5.50 3.48 6.10
CA TYR A 52 -5.53 4.90 5.72
C TYR A 52 -4.94 5.09 4.32
N PHE A 53 -5.43 6.09 3.59
CA PHE A 53 -4.76 6.65 2.43
C PHE A 53 -5.20 8.09 2.19
N GLU A 54 -4.35 8.83 1.48
CA GLU A 54 -4.60 10.20 1.06
C GLU A 54 -4.04 10.39 -0.36
N GLY A 55 -4.76 11.18 -1.16
CA GLY A 55 -4.43 11.42 -2.57
C GLY A 55 -3.88 12.82 -2.79
N TYR A 56 -2.88 12.92 -3.67
CA TYR A 56 -2.21 14.15 -4.04
C TYR A 56 -2.22 14.31 -5.56
N ILE A 57 -2.61 15.49 -6.02
CA ILE A 57 -2.52 15.87 -7.44
C ILE A 57 -1.05 16.18 -7.76
N SER A 58 -0.55 15.63 -8.86
CA SER A 58 0.77 15.87 -9.43
C SER A 58 0.69 16.36 -10.87
#